data_AF-A0A2D6M985-F1
#
_entry.id   AF-A0A2D6M985-F1
#
_cell.length_a   1.000
_cell.length_b   1.000
_cell.length_c   1.000
_cell.angle_alpha   90.00
_cell.angle_beta   90.00
_cell.angle_gamma   90.00
#
_symmetry.space_group_name_H-M   'P 1'
#
loop_
_entity.id
_entity.type
_entity.pdbx_description
1 polymer ?
#
loop_
_entity_poly.entity_id
_entity_poly.type
_entity_poly.pdbx_seq_one_letter_code
_entity_poly.pdbx_strand_id
1 'polypeptide(L)' 'MEPNERLSAWLKAADMTQAEMARKCGYDRGNFHRLLNGKLRPSLHLAFAIERETKGAVPADAWVRQ' A
#
# COMPACT_ATOMS: atom_id res chain seq x y z
N MET A 1 -5.77 10.66 8.28
CA MET A 1 -5.24 10.22 6.97
C MET A 1 -5.12 8.73 7.00
N GLU A 2 -5.95 8.11 6.19
CA GLU A 2 -6.11 6.68 6.08
C GLU A 2 -4.84 6.04 5.47
N PRO A 3 -4.53 4.76 5.77
CA PRO A 3 -3.36 4.05 5.22
C PRO A 3 -3.29 4.09 3.69
N ASN A 4 -4.43 3.97 3.01
CA ASN A 4 -4.54 4.01 1.55
C ASN A 4 -4.26 5.41 0.97
N GLU A 5 -4.62 6.48 1.69
CA GLU A 5 -4.29 7.85 1.32
C GLU A 5 -2.79 8.12 1.48
N ARG A 6 -2.20 7.67 2.61
CA ARG A 6 -0.75 7.78 2.85
C ARG A 6 0.04 7.07 1.77
N LEU A 7 -0.38 5.86 1.39
CA LEU A 7 0.25 5.10 0.32
C LEU A 7 0.14 5.84 -1.03
N SER A 8 -1.04 6.37 -1.35
CA SER A 8 -1.25 7.14 -2.59
C SER A 8 -0.37 8.40 -2.65
N ALA A 9 -0.24 9.11 -1.52
CA ALA A 9 0.64 10.28 -1.42
C ALA A 9 2.12 9.89 -1.55
N TRP A 10 2.54 8.80 -0.90
CA TRP A 10 3.90 8.29 -1.00
C TRP A 10 4.26 7.88 -2.42
N LEU A 11 3.35 7.19 -3.13
CA LEU A 11 3.57 6.79 -4.52
C LEU A 11 3.80 8.01 -5.43
N LYS A 12 3.03 9.08 -5.24
CA LYS A 12 3.23 10.35 -5.97
C LYS A 12 4.57 11.01 -5.63
N ALA A 13 4.96 11.01 -4.35
CA ALA A 13 6.23 11.59 -3.91
C ALA A 13 7.45 10.78 -4.38
N ALA A 14 7.31 9.46 -4.49
CA ALA A 14 8.35 8.54 -4.92
C ALA A 14 8.41 8.35 -6.45
N ASP A 15 7.58 9.06 -7.21
CA ASP A 15 7.38 8.89 -8.66
C ASP A 15 7.22 7.41 -9.07
N MET A 16 6.46 6.66 -8.26
CA MET A 16 6.26 5.23 -8.41
C MET A 16 4.82 4.93 -8.79
N THR A 17 4.63 4.14 -9.85
CA THR A 17 3.30 3.72 -10.27
C THR A 17 2.74 2.64 -9.34
N GLN A 18 1.41 2.56 -9.26
CA GLN A 18 0.72 1.50 -8.52
C GLN A 18 1.13 0.10 -8.99
N ALA A 19 1.36 -0.05 -10.31
CA ALA A 19 1.77 -1.30 -10.93
C ALA A 19 3.21 -1.71 -10.59
N GLU A 20 4.11 -0.76 -10.36
CA GLU A 20 5.46 -1.02 -9.87
C GLU A 20 5.45 -1.41 -8.40
N MET A 21 4.70 -0.68 -7.59
CA MET A 21 4.54 -1.00 -6.17
C MET A 21 3.93 -2.39 -5.97
N ALA A 22 2.88 -2.72 -6.73
CA ALA A 22 2.28 -4.06 -6.69
C ALA A 22 3.29 -5.16 -7.04
N ARG A 23 4.10 -4.96 -8.09
CA ARG A 23 5.19 -5.89 -8.46
C ARG A 23 6.23 -6.02 -7.35
N LYS A 24 6.65 -4.91 -6.75
CA LYS A 24 7.62 -4.89 -5.62
C LYS A 24 7.09 -5.60 -4.38
N CYS A 25 5.79 -5.50 -4.13
CA CYS A 25 5.13 -6.20 -3.04
C CYS A 25 4.79 -7.66 -3.38
N GLY A 26 5.10 -8.15 -4.59
CA GLY A 26 4.77 -9.51 -5.04
C GLY A 26 3.27 -9.76 -5.17
N TYR A 27 2.49 -8.73 -5.51
CA TYR A 27 1.02 -8.76 -5.46
C TYR A 27 0.37 -8.45 -6.81
N ASP A 28 -0.86 -8.94 -7.01
CA ASP A 28 -1.62 -8.72 -8.24
C ASP A 28 -2.13 -7.27 -8.38
N ARG A 29 -2.05 -6.73 -9.60
CA ARG A 29 -2.40 -5.33 -9.92
C ARG A 29 -3.87 -5.00 -9.65
N GLY A 30 -4.79 -5.94 -9.88
CA GLY A 30 -6.23 -5.70 -9.73
C GLY A 30 -6.64 -5.46 -8.27
N ASN A 31 -6.02 -6.21 -7.35
CA ASN A 31 -6.26 -6.05 -5.92
C ASN A 31 -5.61 -4.77 -5.36
N PHE A 32 -4.48 -4.36 -5.92
CA PHE A 32 -3.79 -3.14 -5.50
C PHE A 32 -4.63 -1.87 -5.73
N HIS A 33 -5.34 -1.79 -6.86
CA HIS A 33 -6.26 -0.68 -7.13
C HIS A 33 -7.41 -0.63 -6.11
N ARG A 34 -7.97 -1.79 -5.73
CA ARG A 34 -9.03 -1.85 -4.71
C ARG A 34 -8.52 -1.42 -3.34
N LEU A 35 -7.27 -1.74 -3.01
CA LEU A 35 -6.60 -1.35 -1.77
C LEU A 35 -6.42 0.17 -1.67
N LEU A 36 -5.97 0.83 -2.73
CA LEU A 36 -5.79 2.29 -2.75
C LEU A 36 -7.12 3.06 -2.63
N ASN A 37 -8.20 2.49 -3.16
CA ASN A 37 -9.55 3.06 -3.02
C ASN A 37 -10.25 2.69 -1.69
N GLY A 38 -9.56 2.01 -0.75
CA GLY A 38 -10.14 1.60 0.52
C GLY A 38 -11.21 0.50 0.42
N LYS A 39 -11.35 -0.16 -0.74
CA LYS A 39 -12.33 -1.23 -1.02
C LYS A 39 -11.78 -2.63 -0.75
N LEU A 40 -10.53 -2.72 -0.31
CA LEU A 40 -9.86 -3.97 0.04
C LEU A 40 -8.89 -3.70 1.19
N ARG A 41 -9.01 -4.49 2.25
CA ARG A 41 -8.02 -4.52 3.32
C ARG A 41 -6.88 -5.47 2.93
N PRO A 42 -5.60 -5.03 2.95
CA PRO A 42 -4.48 -5.92 2.68
C PRO A 42 -4.42 -7.07 3.69
N SER A 43 -3.88 -8.21 3.25
CA SER A 43 -3.42 -9.23 4.19
C SER A 43 -2.23 -8.70 5.00
N LEU A 44 -1.96 -9.32 6.16
CA LEU A 44 -0.83 -8.94 7.01
C LEU A 44 0.50 -8.96 6.23
N HIS A 45 0.69 -9.97 5.38
CA HIS A 45 1.87 -10.09 4.52
C HIS A 45 2.01 -8.90 3.57
N LEU A 46 0.92 -8.47 2.92
CA LEU A 46 0.93 -7.33 2.02
C LEU A 46 1.15 -6.02 2.77
N ALA A 47 0.55 -5.86 3.96
CA ALA A 47 0.74 -4.67 4.79
C ALA A 47 2.22 -4.50 5.20
N PHE A 48 2.90 -5.58 5.61
CA PHE A 48 4.33 -5.54 5.90
C PHE A 48 5.20 -5.35 4.64
N ALA A 49 4.81 -5.90 3.49
CA ALA A 49 5.50 -5.64 2.23
C ALA A 49 5.44 -4.16 1.84
N ILE A 50 4.27 -3.54 2.00
CA ILE A 50 4.08 -2.10 1.80
C ILE A 50 4.93 -1.30 2.78
N GLU A 51 4.92 -1.64 4.08
CA GLU A 51 5.74 -0.96 5.08
C GLU A 51 7.24 -1.01 4.74
N ARG A 52 7.72 -2.19 4.31
CA ARG A 52 9.11 -2.38 3.89
C ARG A 52 9.49 -1.51 2.70
N GLU A 53 8.68 -1.50 1.64
CA GLU A 53 8.96 -0.69 0.45
C GLU A 53 8.82 0.82 0.72
N THR A 54 7.86 1.20 1.57
CA THR A 54 7.64 2.60 1.98
C THR A 54 8.58 3.08 3.09
N LYS A 55 9.46 2.20 3.59
CA LYS A 55 10.39 2.46 4.71
C LYS A 55 9.67 3.02 5.94
N GLY A 56 8.51 2.47 6.27
CA GLY A 56 7.73 2.88 7.44
C GLY A 56 6.79 4.07 7.23
N ALA A 57 6.72 4.66 6.02
CA ALA A 57 5.77 5.75 5.77
C ALA A 57 4.30 5.29 5.86
N VAL A 58 4.05 4.01 5.56
CA VAL A 58 2.76 3.35 5.74
C VAL A 58 2.96 2.13 6.65
N PRO A 59 2.81 2.29 7.98
CA PRO A 59 3.01 1.17 8.89
C PRO A 59 1.89 0.14 8.77
N ALA A 60 2.23 -1.15 8.94
CA ALA A 60 1.27 -2.24 8.79
C ALA A 60 0.12 -2.17 9.81
N ASP A 61 0.38 -1.61 10.99
CA ASP A 61 -0.61 -1.45 12.07
C ASP A 61 -1.75 -0.49 11.70
N ALA A 62 -1.49 0.47 10.82
CA ALA A 62 -2.48 1.46 10.40
C ALA A 62 -3.64 0.80 9.65
N TRP A 63 -3.39 -0.32 8.95
CA TRP A 63 -4.42 -1.13 8.28
C TRP A 63 -5.27 -1.97 9.22
N VAL A 64 -4.89 -2.08 10.50
CA VAL A 64 -5.64 -2.80 11.53
C VAL A 64 -6.63 -1.88 12.26
N ARG A 65 -6.29 -0.59 12.34
CA ARG A 65 -7.08 0.45 13.01
C ARG A 65 -8.12 1.12 12.12
N GLN A 66 -8.25 0.63 10.87
CA GLN A 66 -9.08 1.19 9.80
C GLN A 66 -10.51 0.67 9.83
#